data_AF-A0A2P2DZB8-F1
#
_entry.id   AF-A0A2P2DZB8-F1
#
_cell.length_a   1.000
_cell.length_b   1.000
_cell.length_c   1.000
_cell.angle_alpha   90.00
_cell.angle_beta   90.00
_cell.angle_gamma   90.00
#
_symmetry.space_group_name_H-M   'P 1'
#
loop_
_entity.id
_entity.type
_entity.pdbx_description
1 polymer ?
#
loop_
_entity_poly.entity_id
_entity_poly.type
_entity_poly.pdbx_seq_one_letter_code
_entity_poly.pdbx_strand_id
1 'polypeptide(L)'
;MPHREEIQRLYNAYESIDHQDLPTRLNTLDQILSLDPKFPHALREKAMILSRMNQKSQAKDLMKEYLKHVNPSFTAGAYFFIAEICHEEKHLQDALQYCNEALHIQKDFEPALELRAEVYEKLGEHKKSEQDLLLLKKLRDEEAAKWADPNHYYHYK
;
A
#
# COMPACT_ATOMS: atom_id res chain seq x y z
N MET A 1 -22.85 -15.15 10.17
CA MET A 1 -21.86 -15.89 9.37
C MET A 1 -21.16 -16.86 10.30
N PRO A 2 -20.94 -18.12 9.89
CA PRO A 2 -20.13 -19.04 10.68
C PRO A 2 -18.75 -18.38 10.88
N HIS A 3 -18.22 -18.45 12.11
CA HIS A 3 -16.90 -17.90 12.50
C HIS A 3 -16.74 -16.38 12.63
N ARG A 4 -17.76 -15.55 12.43
CA ARG A 4 -17.61 -14.07 12.57
C ARG A 4 -17.08 -13.64 13.94
N GLU A 5 -17.63 -14.21 15.02
CA GLU A 5 -17.22 -13.89 16.39
C GLU A 5 -15.80 -14.38 16.69
N GLU A 6 -15.44 -15.55 16.15
CA GLU A 6 -14.12 -16.14 16.30
C GLU A 6 -13.05 -15.34 15.54
N ILE A 7 -13.34 -14.93 14.31
CA ILE A 7 -12.48 -14.04 13.52
C ILE A 7 -12.29 -12.72 14.28
N GLN A 8 -13.35 -12.13 14.83
CA GLN A 8 -13.22 -10.91 15.63
C GLN A 8 -12.34 -11.11 16.86
N ARG A 9 -12.50 -12.23 17.57
CA ARG A 9 -11.66 -12.56 18.74
C ARG A 9 -10.18 -12.71 18.36
N LEU A 10 -9.90 -13.45 17.29
CA LEU A 10 -8.54 -13.65 16.78
C LEU A 10 -7.93 -12.33 16.29
N TYR A 11 -8.74 -11.49 15.65
CA TYR A 11 -8.30 -10.19 15.16
C TYR A 11 -7.97 -9.23 16.30
N ASN A 12 -8.80 -9.16 17.34
CA ASN A 12 -8.49 -8.37 18.54
C ASN A 12 -7.21 -8.90 19.24
N ALA A 13 -7.03 -10.22 19.28
CA ALA A 13 -5.79 -10.81 19.79
C ALA A 13 -4.59 -10.37 18.94
N TYR A 14 -4.71 -10.40 17.61
CA TYR A 14 -3.67 -9.97 16.67
C TYR A 14 -3.21 -8.52 16.90
N GLU A 15 -4.14 -7.61 17.17
CA GLU A 15 -3.81 -6.20 17.48
C GLU A 15 -2.98 -6.05 18.76
N SER A 16 -3.13 -6.96 19.72
CA SER A 16 -2.35 -6.96 20.97
C SER A 16 -0.98 -7.65 20.87
N ILE A 17 -0.70 -8.37 19.78
CA ILE A 17 0.59 -9.05 19.59
C ILE A 17 1.66 -8.00 19.29
N ASP A 18 2.81 -8.10 19.94
CA ASP A 18 3.99 -7.27 19.65
C ASP A 18 4.31 -7.25 18.14
N HIS A 19 4.49 -6.06 17.57
CA HIS A 19 4.84 -5.87 16.16
C HIS A 19 6.18 -6.51 15.75
N GLN A 20 7.04 -6.84 16.72
CA GLN A 20 8.29 -7.58 16.51
C GLN A 20 8.10 -9.09 16.53
N ASP A 21 7.02 -9.60 17.14
CA ASP A 21 6.71 -11.04 17.17
C ASP A 21 6.01 -11.47 15.86
N LEU A 22 6.79 -11.45 14.78
CA LEU A 22 6.31 -11.87 13.46
C LEU A 22 5.78 -13.32 13.43
N PRO A 23 6.40 -14.31 14.10
CA PRO A 23 5.89 -15.68 14.12
C PRO A 23 4.47 -15.79 14.70
N THR A 24 4.22 -15.20 15.87
CA THR A 24 2.90 -15.27 16.50
C THR A 24 1.86 -14.52 15.66
N ARG A 25 2.22 -13.36 15.11
CA ARG A 25 1.36 -12.60 14.18
C ARG A 25 0.96 -13.43 12.96
N LEU A 26 1.93 -14.08 12.30
CA LEU A 26 1.65 -14.93 11.14
C LEU A 26 0.73 -16.09 11.50
N ASN A 27 0.99 -16.77 12.61
CA ASN A 27 0.14 -17.87 13.05
C ASN A 27 -1.30 -17.42 13.33
N THR A 28 -1.52 -16.26 13.95
CA THR A 28 -2.87 -15.72 14.17
C THR A 28 -3.55 -15.34 12.84
N LEU A 29 -2.81 -14.76 11.89
CA LEU A 29 -3.33 -14.46 10.56
C LEU A 29 -3.69 -15.73 9.78
N ASP A 30 -2.90 -16.80 9.92
CA ASP A 30 -3.20 -18.11 9.32
C ASP A 30 -4.46 -18.74 9.91
N GLN A 31 -4.66 -18.60 11.23
CA GLN A 31 -5.92 -19.01 11.87
C GLN A 31 -7.10 -18.24 11.28
N ILE A 32 -7.01 -16.91 11.15
CA ILE A 32 -8.07 -16.09 10.54
C ILE A 32 -8.35 -16.53 9.10
N LEU A 33 -7.30 -16.74 8.29
CA LEU A 33 -7.44 -17.13 6.89
C LEU A 33 -7.92 -18.58 6.71
N SER A 34 -7.76 -19.44 7.71
CA SER A 34 -8.36 -20.79 7.68
C SER A 34 -9.88 -20.76 7.91
N LEU A 35 -10.38 -19.75 8.63
CA LEU A 35 -11.80 -19.51 8.87
C LEU A 35 -12.44 -18.72 7.71
N ASP A 36 -11.74 -17.72 7.19
CA ASP A 36 -12.14 -16.94 6.02
C ASP A 36 -10.91 -16.63 5.13
N PRO A 37 -10.68 -17.43 4.07
CA PRO A 37 -9.55 -17.25 3.16
C PRO A 37 -9.56 -15.92 2.40
N LYS A 38 -10.68 -15.21 2.39
CA LYS A 38 -10.87 -13.95 1.65
C LYS A 38 -10.87 -12.73 2.58
N PHE A 39 -10.60 -12.92 3.87
CA PHE A 39 -10.63 -11.85 4.86
C PHE A 39 -9.58 -10.77 4.52
N PRO A 40 -9.99 -9.58 4.02
CA PRO A 40 -9.05 -8.67 3.36
C PRO A 40 -7.95 -8.17 4.29
N HIS A 41 -8.29 -7.89 5.55
CA HIS A 41 -7.30 -7.40 6.50
C HIS A 41 -6.20 -8.43 6.78
N ALA A 42 -6.55 -9.72 6.90
CA ALA A 42 -5.54 -10.74 7.14
C ALA A 42 -4.64 -10.96 5.91
N LEU A 43 -5.21 -10.91 4.70
CA LEU A 43 -4.43 -10.98 3.47
C LEU A 43 -3.40 -9.84 3.38
N ARG A 44 -3.84 -8.59 3.62
CA ARG A 44 -2.97 -7.40 3.58
C ARG A 44 -1.85 -7.47 4.62
N GLU A 45 -2.18 -7.75 5.87
CA GLU A 45 -1.19 -7.82 6.94
C GLU A 45 -0.20 -8.95 6.76
N LYS A 46 -0.67 -10.13 6.32
CA LYS A 46 0.22 -11.25 6.02
C LYS A 46 1.17 -10.87 4.88
N ALA A 47 0.68 -10.24 3.82
CA ALA A 47 1.54 -9.75 2.74
C ALA A 47 2.65 -8.80 3.24
N MET A 48 2.30 -7.84 4.11
CA MET A 48 3.26 -6.89 4.67
C MET A 48 4.34 -7.59 5.54
N ILE A 49 3.94 -8.53 6.39
CA ILE A 49 4.89 -9.31 7.21
C ILE A 49 5.80 -10.15 6.32
N LEU A 50 5.25 -10.83 5.30
CA LEU A 50 6.04 -11.63 4.38
C LEU A 50 7.05 -10.79 3.59
N SER A 51 6.68 -9.56 3.19
CA SER A 51 7.61 -8.62 2.56
C SER A 51 8.77 -8.24 3.49
N ARG A 52 8.48 -7.93 4.77
CA ARG A 52 9.51 -7.67 5.81
C ARG A 52 10.44 -8.87 6.03
N MET A 53 9.96 -10.09 5.80
CA MET A 53 10.73 -11.34 5.86
C MET A 53 11.42 -11.69 4.53
N ASN A 54 11.46 -10.76 3.57
CA ASN A 54 12.03 -10.94 2.24
C ASN A 54 11.34 -12.04 1.39
N GLN A 55 10.13 -12.45 1.75
CA GLN A 55 9.31 -13.41 1.00
C GLN A 55 8.43 -12.69 -0.04
N LYS A 56 9.09 -11.95 -0.94
CA LYS A 56 8.49 -11.00 -1.88
C LYS A 56 7.44 -11.60 -2.82
N SER A 57 7.68 -12.81 -3.34
CA SER A 57 6.70 -13.46 -4.24
C SER A 57 5.37 -13.73 -3.53
N GLN A 58 5.42 -14.35 -2.35
CA GLN A 58 4.20 -14.66 -1.58
C GLN A 58 3.48 -13.39 -1.12
N ALA A 59 4.25 -12.34 -0.75
CA ALA A 59 3.70 -11.04 -0.41
C ALA A 59 2.90 -10.43 -1.58
N LYS A 60 3.46 -10.45 -2.80
CA LYS A 60 2.75 -9.97 -4.00
C LYS A 60 1.49 -10.78 -4.28
N ASP A 61 1.54 -12.11 -4.16
CA ASP A 61 0.39 -12.97 -4.43
C ASP A 61 -0.76 -12.70 -3.45
N LEU A 62 -0.45 -12.56 -2.16
CA LEU A 62 -1.44 -12.19 -1.15
C LEU A 62 -2.00 -10.78 -1.36
N MET A 63 -1.18 -9.81 -1.76
CA MET A 63 -1.65 -8.46 -2.05
C MET A 63 -2.56 -8.45 -3.29
N LYS A 64 -2.26 -9.24 -4.32
CA LYS A 64 -3.12 -9.44 -5.49
C LYS A 64 -4.44 -10.12 -5.12
N GLU A 65 -4.44 -11.04 -4.17
CA GLU A 65 -5.66 -11.63 -3.65
C GLU A 65 -6.48 -10.61 -2.86
N TYR A 66 -5.84 -9.81 -2.00
CA TYR A 66 -6.47 -8.71 -1.26
C TYR A 66 -7.24 -7.76 -2.19
N LEU A 67 -6.63 -7.36 -3.32
CA LEU A 67 -7.24 -6.46 -4.31
C LEU A 67 -8.59 -6.95 -4.86
N LYS A 68 -8.87 -8.26 -4.83
CA LYS A 68 -10.12 -8.84 -5.33
C LYS A 68 -11.28 -8.70 -4.35
N HIS A 69 -11.00 -8.41 -3.07
CA HIS A 69 -11.99 -8.46 -1.98
C HIS A 69 -12.26 -7.10 -1.33
N VAL A 70 -11.73 -6.02 -1.91
CA VAL A 70 -11.90 -4.66 -1.40
C VAL A 70 -12.43 -3.72 -2.47
N ASN A 71 -12.99 -2.59 -2.03
CA ASN A 71 -13.42 -1.55 -2.96
C ASN A 71 -12.20 -0.93 -3.67
N PRO A 72 -12.19 -0.88 -5.02
CA PRO A 72 -11.09 -0.31 -5.80
C PRO A 72 -10.68 1.12 -5.43
N SER A 73 -11.57 1.92 -4.82
CA SER A 73 -11.22 3.30 -4.41
C SER A 73 -10.19 3.36 -3.27
N PHE A 74 -9.93 2.25 -2.56
CA PHE A 74 -8.99 2.19 -1.44
C PHE A 74 -7.73 1.35 -1.72
N THR A 75 -7.41 1.10 -3.00
CA THR A 75 -6.34 0.16 -3.38
C THR A 75 -5.05 0.81 -3.88
N ALA A 76 -4.97 2.14 -3.93
CA ALA A 76 -3.75 2.85 -4.39
C ALA A 76 -2.49 2.38 -3.63
N GLY A 77 -2.55 2.28 -2.30
CA GLY A 77 -1.44 1.79 -1.47
C GLY A 77 -1.08 0.31 -1.72
N ALA A 78 -2.04 -0.53 -2.08
CA ALA A 78 -1.77 -1.93 -2.40
C ALA A 78 -1.09 -2.11 -3.76
N TYR A 79 -1.46 -1.30 -4.75
CA TYR A 79 -0.74 -1.24 -6.02
C TYR A 79 0.68 -0.71 -5.85
N PHE A 80 0.87 0.36 -5.07
CA PHE A 80 2.19 0.88 -4.72
C PHE A 80 3.07 -0.17 -4.03
N PHE A 81 2.53 -0.91 -3.06
CA PHE A 81 3.26 -2.01 -2.40
C PHE A 81 3.80 -3.05 -3.41
N ILE A 82 2.99 -3.43 -4.42
CA ILE A 82 3.44 -4.35 -5.47
C ILE A 82 4.50 -3.68 -6.36
N ALA A 83 4.33 -2.39 -6.67
CA ALA A 83 5.29 -1.62 -7.44
C ALA A 83 6.65 -1.54 -6.77
N GLU A 84 6.71 -1.29 -5.45
CA GLU A 84 7.95 -1.26 -4.67
C GLU A 84 8.68 -2.60 -4.76
N ILE A 85 7.97 -3.71 -4.57
CA ILE A 85 8.57 -5.04 -4.68
C ILE A 85 9.14 -5.27 -6.09
N CYS A 86 8.38 -4.93 -7.14
CA CYS A 86 8.86 -5.04 -8.52
C CYS A 86 10.09 -4.17 -8.77
N HIS A 87 10.11 -2.95 -8.22
CA HIS A 87 11.25 -2.04 -8.33
C HIS A 87 12.51 -2.61 -7.67
N GLU A 88 12.39 -3.13 -6.45
CA GLU A 88 13.49 -3.78 -5.73
C GLU A 88 14.03 -5.02 -6.46
N GLU A 89 13.15 -5.76 -7.13
CA GLU A 89 13.51 -6.90 -7.98
C GLU A 89 14.04 -6.49 -9.36
N LYS A 90 14.14 -5.18 -9.64
CA LYS A 90 14.55 -4.59 -10.94
C LYS A 90 13.61 -4.91 -12.10
N HIS A 91 12.38 -5.33 -11.81
CA HIS A 91 11.30 -5.46 -12.79
C HIS A 91 10.68 -4.08 -13.06
N LEU A 92 11.44 -3.20 -13.71
CA LEU A 92 11.11 -1.78 -13.86
C LEU A 92 9.81 -1.53 -14.63
N GLN A 93 9.50 -2.33 -15.67
CA GLN A 93 8.26 -2.19 -16.43
C GLN A 93 7.02 -2.54 -15.60
N ASP A 94 7.10 -3.60 -14.79
CA ASP A 94 6.02 -3.97 -13.88
C ASP A 94 5.84 -2.90 -12.79
N ALA A 95 6.94 -2.36 -12.26
CA ALA A 95 6.89 -1.27 -11.29
C ALA A 95 6.16 -0.03 -11.86
N LEU A 96 6.46 0.37 -13.11
CA LEU A 96 5.73 1.43 -13.80
C LEU A 96 4.24 1.12 -13.92
N GLN A 97 3.90 -0.09 -14.35
CA GLN A 97 2.50 -0.50 -14.52
C GLN A 97 1.74 -0.36 -13.20
N TYR A 98 2.28 -0.87 -12.10
CA TYR A 98 1.62 -0.79 -10.80
C TYR A 98 1.60 0.63 -10.21
N CYS A 99 2.62 1.46 -10.47
CA CYS A 99 2.54 2.89 -10.12
C CYS A 99 1.40 3.59 -10.88
N ASN A 100 1.22 3.27 -12.17
CA ASN A 100 0.15 3.85 -12.97
C ASN A 100 -1.24 3.45 -12.45
N GLU A 101 -1.42 2.19 -12.02
CA GLU A 101 -2.67 1.75 -11.38
C GLU A 101 -2.94 2.53 -10.07
N ALA A 102 -1.92 2.69 -9.22
CA ALA A 102 -2.05 3.47 -8.00
C ALA A 102 -2.46 4.93 -8.29
N LEU A 103 -1.85 5.55 -9.30
CA LEU A 103 -2.11 6.93 -9.71
C LEU A 103 -3.43 7.10 -10.49
N HIS A 104 -3.94 6.03 -11.11
CA HIS A 104 -5.27 6.02 -11.69
C HIS A 104 -6.35 6.15 -10.61
N ILE A 105 -6.16 5.45 -9.48
CA ILE A 105 -7.06 5.48 -8.32
C ILE A 105 -6.92 6.80 -7.57
N GLN A 106 -5.69 7.21 -7.28
CA GLN A 106 -5.39 8.43 -6.54
C GLN A 106 -4.29 9.21 -7.27
N LYS A 107 -4.70 10.24 -8.03
CA LYS A 107 -3.80 11.02 -8.90
C LYS A 107 -2.72 11.79 -8.16
N ASP A 108 -2.97 12.16 -6.92
CA ASP A 108 -2.08 12.91 -6.04
C ASP A 108 -1.33 12.00 -5.05
N PHE A 109 -1.29 10.69 -5.30
CA PHE A 109 -0.62 9.76 -4.40
C PHE A 109 0.90 9.88 -4.49
N GLU A 110 1.47 10.72 -3.63
CA GLU A 110 2.89 11.09 -3.66
C GLU A 110 3.86 9.89 -3.70
N PRO A 111 3.70 8.82 -2.87
CA PRO A 111 4.62 7.69 -2.91
C PRO A 111 4.70 7.01 -4.28
N ALA A 112 3.58 6.92 -4.99
CA ALA A 112 3.56 6.34 -6.34
C ALA A 112 4.18 7.29 -7.39
N LEU A 113 4.03 8.61 -7.25
CA LEU A 113 4.72 9.58 -8.12
C LEU A 113 6.25 9.52 -7.92
N GLU A 114 6.70 9.45 -6.66
CA GLU A 114 8.13 9.38 -6.33
C GLU A 114 8.76 8.11 -6.92
N LEU A 115 8.13 6.96 -6.68
CA LEU A 115 8.61 5.69 -7.21
C LEU A 115 8.59 5.68 -8.74
N ARG A 116 7.53 6.18 -9.37
CA ARG A 116 7.44 6.22 -10.84
C ARG A 116 8.52 7.12 -11.46
N ALA A 117 8.82 8.26 -10.83
CA ALA A 117 9.92 9.13 -11.25
C ALA A 117 11.28 8.41 -11.15
N GLU A 118 11.56 7.73 -10.04
CA GLU A 118 12.79 6.94 -9.89
C GLU A 118 12.88 5.84 -10.96
N VAL A 119 11.79 5.12 -11.22
CA VAL A 119 11.76 4.08 -12.24
C VAL A 119 11.99 4.67 -13.64
N TYR A 120 11.41 5.84 -13.95
CA TYR A 120 11.68 6.53 -15.21
C TYR A 120 13.14 6.94 -15.36
N GLU A 121 13.80 7.43 -14.29
CA GLU A 121 15.24 7.71 -14.33
C GLU A 121 16.06 6.45 -14.66
N LYS A 122 15.75 5.33 -14.00
CA LYS A 122 16.45 4.05 -14.28
C LYS A 122 16.23 3.54 -15.70
N LEU A 123 15.13 3.92 -16.34
CA LEU A 123 14.81 3.58 -17.73
C LEU A 123 15.34 4.62 -18.75
N GLY A 124 15.92 5.73 -18.29
CA GLY A 124 16.39 6.83 -19.15
C GLY A 124 15.28 7.75 -19.67
N GLU A 125 14.07 7.63 -19.12
CA GLU A 125 12.88 8.41 -19.48
C GLU A 125 12.83 9.74 -18.71
N HIS A 126 13.92 10.50 -18.72
CA HIS A 126 14.14 11.70 -17.89
C HIS A 126 13.02 12.74 -17.97
N LYS A 127 12.42 12.93 -19.15
CA LYS A 127 11.32 13.88 -19.32
C LYS A 127 10.07 13.50 -18.53
N LYS A 128 9.77 12.20 -18.40
CA LYS A 128 8.60 11.71 -17.65
C LYS A 128 8.85 11.78 -16.15
N SER A 129 10.08 11.46 -15.73
CA SER A 129 10.54 11.66 -14.35
C SER A 129 10.39 13.13 -13.94
N GLU A 130 10.90 14.07 -14.75
CA GLU A 130 10.79 15.51 -14.47
C GLU A 130 9.32 15.96 -14.34
N GLN A 131 8.41 15.42 -15.16
CA GLN A 131 6.98 15.71 -15.06
C GLN A 131 6.39 15.27 -13.71
N ASP A 132 6.72 14.06 -13.25
CA ASP A 132 6.25 13.56 -11.96
C ASP A 132 6.84 14.37 -10.79
N LEU A 133 8.12 14.74 -10.85
CA LEU A 133 8.78 15.58 -9.85
C LEU A 133 8.20 17.00 -9.79
N LEU A 134 7.86 17.59 -10.94
CA LEU A 134 7.19 18.89 -11.00
C LEU A 134 5.80 18.83 -10.39
N LEU A 135 5.05 17.75 -10.65
CA LEU A 135 3.75 17.54 -10.05
C LEU A 135 3.85 17.39 -8.52
N LEU A 136 4.79 16.57 -8.03
CA LEU A 136 5.07 16.42 -6.60
C LEU A 136 5.36 17.75 -5.92
N LYS A 137 6.25 18.56 -6.52
CA LYS A 137 6.56 19.88 -6.00
C LYS A 137 5.31 20.75 -5.91
N LYS A 138 4.50 20.78 -6.97
CA LYS A 138 3.25 21.54 -6.99
C LYS A 138 2.28 21.10 -5.88
N LEU A 139 2.08 19.79 -5.69
CA LEU A 139 1.20 19.25 -4.65
C LEU A 139 1.66 19.67 -3.25
N ARG A 140 2.98 19.60 -2.99
CA ARG A 140 3.57 20.00 -1.71
C ARG A 140 3.49 21.50 -1.47
N ASP A 141 3.70 22.31 -2.51
CA ASP A 141 3.57 23.77 -2.42
C ASP A 141 2.11 24.16 -2.15
N GLU A 142 1.14 23.51 -2.81
CA GLU A 142 -0.30 23.70 -2.56
C GLU A 142 -0.69 23.30 -1.14
N GLU A 143 -0.19 22.17 -0.64
CA GLU A 143 -0.45 21.71 0.72
C GLU A 143 0.16 22.68 1.75
N ALA A 144 1.42 23.08 1.57
CA ALA A 144 2.07 24.07 2.43
C ALA A 144 1.32 25.41 2.46
N ALA A 145 0.79 25.86 1.32
CA ALA A 145 -0.03 27.06 1.23
C ALA A 145 -1.33 26.95 2.03
N LYS A 146 -2.00 25.79 2.02
CA LYS A 146 -3.21 25.56 2.84
C LYS A 146 -2.90 25.69 4.33
N TRP A 147 -1.81 25.07 4.79
CA TRP A 147 -1.43 25.11 6.21
C TRP A 147 -0.91 26.48 6.66
N ALA A 148 -0.38 27.28 5.73
CA ALA A 148 0.06 28.65 6.00
C ALA A 148 -1.08 29.68 6.06
N ASP A 149 -2.30 29.33 5.60
CA ASP A 149 -3.46 30.22 5.67
C ASP A 149 -3.97 30.32 7.13
N PRO A 150 -3.93 31.51 7.76
CA PRO A 150 -4.44 31.72 9.11
C PRO A 150 -5.93 31.38 9.26
N ASN A 151 -6.69 31.33 8.16
CA ASN A 151 -8.11 30.99 8.15
C ASN A 151 -8.39 29.48 8.01
N HIS A 152 -7.37 28.66 7.74
CA HIS A 152 -7.52 27.20 7.58
C HIS A 152 -8.17 26.53 8.82
N TYR A 153 -7.99 27.12 10.01
CA TYR A 153 -8.50 26.59 11.28
C TYR A 153 -9.89 27.08 11.71
N TYR A 154 -10.53 28.05 11.03
CA TYR A 154 -11.69 28.77 11.60
C TYR A 154 -13.09 28.26 11.19
N HIS A 155 -13.22 27.06 10.64
CA HIS A 155 -14.52 26.50 10.27
C HIS A 155 -14.92 25.26 11.05
N TYR A 156 -14.90 25.36 12.38
CA TYR A 156 -15.76 24.54 13.25
C TYR A 156 -16.34 25.43 14.37
N LYS A 157 -17.55 25.93 14.16
CA LYS A 157 -18.44 26.47 15.20
C LYS A 157 -19.75 25.69 15.15
#